data_AF-A0A538AV01-F1
#
_entry.id   AF-A0A538AV01-F1
#
_cell.length_a   1.000
_cell.length_b   1.000
_cell.length_c   1.000
_cell.angle_alpha   90.00
_cell.angle_beta   90.00
_cell.angle_gamma   90.00
#
_symmetry.space_group_name_H-M   'P 1'
#
loop_
_entity.id
_entity.type
_entity.pdbx_description
1 polymer ?
#
loop_
_entity_poly.entity_id
_entity_poly.type
_entity_poly.pdbx_seq_one_letter_code
_entity_poly.pdbx_strand_id
1 'polypeptide(L)' 'SGLTAASPWLPFGTRVTVTNLANGRSVAVVINDRGPFGGRIIDLSQEAFSRIAPLGAGVCQVRIAW' A
#
# COMPACT_ATOMS: atom_id res chain seq x y z
N SER A 1 -4.10 -1.19 13.81
CA SER A 1 -2.70 -1.12 13.38
C SER A 1 -2.26 -2.50 12.92
N GLY A 2 -1.43 -2.57 11.88
CA GLY A 2 -1.10 -3.79 11.15
C GLY A 2 -0.65 -3.49 9.72
N LEU A 3 0.03 -4.45 9.09
CA LEU A 3 0.48 -4.35 7.70
C LEU A 3 -0.64 -4.74 6.75
N THR A 4 -1.53 -3.80 6.50
CA THR A 4 -2.72 -4.00 5.69
C THR A 4 -2.89 -2.89 4.65
N ALA A 5 -3.74 -3.14 3.67
CA ALA A 5 -4.06 -2.18 2.64
C ALA A 5 -5.48 -2.36 2.09
N ALA A 6 -6.01 -1.29 1.51
CA ALA A 6 -7.21 -1.32 0.69
C ALA A 6 -6.83 -1.45 -0.79
N SER A 7 -7.57 -2.28 -1.55
CA SER A 7 -7.45 -2.34 -3.02
C SER A 7 -8.83 -2.40 -3.70
N PRO A 8 -9.03 -1.72 -4.85
CA PRO A 8 -10.33 -1.73 -5.51
C PRO A 8 -10.62 -3.07 -6.19
N TRP A 9 -9.59 -3.86 -6.53
CA TRP A 9 -9.70 -5.07 -7.35
C TRP A 9 -9.19 -6.35 -6.65
N LEU A 10 -8.16 -6.25 -5.81
CA LEU A 10 -7.53 -7.46 -5.26
C LEU A 10 -8.45 -8.17 -4.25
N PRO A 11 -8.54 -9.50 -4.26
CA PRO A 11 -9.31 -10.24 -3.25
C PRO A 11 -8.81 -9.95 -1.82
N PHE A 12 -9.72 -9.99 -0.84
CA PHE A 12 -9.31 -9.96 0.57
C PHE A 12 -8.41 -11.15 0.90
N GLY A 13 -7.42 -10.93 1.75
CA GLY A 13 -6.40 -11.91 2.10
C GLY A 13 -5.20 -11.96 1.14
N THR A 14 -5.27 -11.29 -0.02
CA THR A 14 -4.14 -11.21 -0.96
C THR A 14 -2.94 -10.56 -0.27
N ARG A 15 -1.77 -11.19 -0.35
CA ARG A 15 -0.50 -10.61 0.10
C ARG A 15 0.12 -9.81 -1.04
N VAL A 16 0.46 -8.55 -0.78
CA VAL A 16 1.01 -7.63 -1.79
C VAL A 16 2.32 -7.06 -1.29
N THR A 17 3.36 -7.10 -2.11
CA THR A 17 4.58 -6.32 -1.89
C THR A 17 4.43 -4.96 -2.56
N VAL A 18 4.48 -3.90 -1.77
CA VAL A 18 4.42 -2.50 -2.25
C VAL A 18 5.81 -1.91 -2.18
N THR A 19 6.32 -1.41 -3.30
CA THR A 19 7.65 -0.80 -3.42
C THR A 19 7.52 0.67 -3.79
N ASN A 20 8.08 1.57 -2.98
CA ASN A 20 8.19 2.99 -3.31
C ASN A 20 9.27 3.18 -4.38
N LEU A 21 8.87 3.77 -5.52
CA LEU A 21 9.75 3.93 -6.68
C LEU A 21 10.86 4.99 -6.45
N ALA A 22 10.65 5.92 -5.54
CA ALA A 22 11.60 7.01 -5.28
C ALA A 22 12.83 6.55 -4.46
N ASN A 23 12.70 5.50 -3.65
CA ASN A 23 13.76 5.07 -2.73
C ASN A 23 14.00 3.56 -2.67
N GLY A 24 13.22 2.76 -3.41
CA GLY A 24 13.35 1.30 -3.46
C GLY A 24 12.89 0.55 -2.20
N ARG A 25 12.41 1.25 -1.16
CA ARG A 25 11.89 0.60 0.06
C ARG A 25 10.59 -0.11 -0.22
N SER A 26 10.38 -1.25 0.43
CA SER A 26 9.17 -2.05 0.26
C SER A 26 8.57 -2.53 1.58
N VAL A 27 7.29 -2.88 1.52
CA VAL A 27 6.52 -3.46 2.61
C VAL A 27 5.56 -4.51 2.07
N ALA A 28 5.45 -5.65 2.76
CA ALA A 28 4.43 -6.65 2.49
C ALA A 28 3.18 -6.35 3.32
N VAL A 29 2.01 -6.35 2.66
CA VAL A 29 0.71 -6.06 3.29
C VAL A 29 -0.32 -7.12 2.92
N VAL A 30 -1.38 -7.23 3.73
CA VAL A 30 -2.55 -8.05 3.42
C VAL A 30 -3.72 -7.14 3.04
N ILE A 31 -4.38 -7.44 1.93
CA ILE A 31 -5.60 -6.70 1.53
C ILE A 31 -6.74 -7.07 2.48
N ASN A 32 -7.28 -6.09 3.18
CA ASN A 32 -8.38 -6.29 4.13
C ASN A 32 -9.54 -5.30 3.94
N ASP A 33 -9.44 -4.40 2.96
CA ASP A 33 -10.47 -3.39 2.71
C ASP A 33 -10.57 -3.02 1.22
N ARG A 34 -11.64 -2.31 0.87
CA ARG A 34 -11.94 -1.82 -0.49
C ARG A 34 -11.66 -0.33 -0.62
N GLY A 35 -11.38 0.07 -1.86
CA GLY A 35 -10.85 1.39 -2.20
C GLY A 35 -9.34 1.30 -2.49
N PRO A 36 -8.63 2.42 -2.64
CA PRO A 36 -9.15 3.78 -2.67
C PRO A 36 -9.92 4.05 -3.97
N PHE A 37 -10.95 4.89 -3.89
CA PHE A 37 -11.66 5.39 -5.07
C PHE A 37 -10.94 6.63 -5.62
N GLY A 38 -10.98 6.84 -6.94
CA GLY A 38 -10.37 8.02 -7.58
C GLY A 38 -8.98 7.82 -8.18
N GLY A 39 -8.71 6.65 -8.78
CA GLY A 39 -7.51 6.43 -9.62
C GLY A 39 -6.23 5.98 -8.91
N ARG A 40 -6.28 5.80 -7.58
CA ARG A 40 -5.20 5.18 -6.80
C ARG A 40 -5.33 3.65 -6.81
N ILE A 41 -4.21 2.93 -6.89
CA ILE A 41 -4.21 1.46 -7.02
C ILE A 41 -4.23 0.72 -5.67
N ILE A 42 -3.79 1.38 -4.59
CA ILE A 42 -3.68 0.82 -3.26
C ILE A 42 -3.68 1.95 -2.21
N ASP A 43 -4.28 1.70 -1.04
CA ASP A 43 -4.18 2.60 0.13
C ASP A 43 -3.57 1.83 1.29
N LEU A 44 -2.50 2.35 1.88
CA LEU A 44 -1.76 1.67 2.92
C LEU A 44 -2.26 2.09 4.30
N SER A 45 -2.26 1.16 5.26
CA SER A 45 -2.34 1.57 6.66
C SER A 45 -1.19 2.54 6.98
N GLN A 46 -1.40 3.42 7.97
CA GLN A 46 -0.38 4.36 8.41
C GLN A 46 0.94 3.66 8.79
N GLU A 47 0.85 2.46 9.39
CA GLU A 47 2.01 1.65 9.74
C GLU A 47 2.73 1.07 8.52
N ALA A 48 2.00 0.66 7.49
CA ALA A 48 2.63 0.16 6.26
C ALA A 48 3.29 1.30 5.47
N PHE A 49 2.62 2.46 5.37
CA PHE A 49 3.15 3.62 4.66
C PHE A 49 4.44 4.14 5.30
N SER A 50 4.49 4.23 6.63
CA SER A 50 5.66 4.74 7.37
C SER A 50 6.94 3.94 7.12
N ARG A 51 6.83 2.68 6.66
CA ARG A 51 7.98 1.84 6.32
C ARG A 51 8.61 2.19 4.97
N ILE A 52 7.84 2.75 4.04
CA ILE A 52 8.29 3.05 2.67
C ILE A 52 8.41 4.55 2.38
N ALA A 53 7.78 5.41 3.17
CA ALA A 53 7.83 6.87 3.05
C ALA A 53 7.58 7.57 4.40
N PRO A 54 8.08 8.80 4.60
CA PRO A 54 7.70 9.60 5.75
C PRO A 54 6.20 9.96 5.66
N LEU A 55 5.47 9.90 6.77
CA LEU A 55 4.01 10.13 6.78
C LEU A 55 3.61 11.48 6.17
N GLY A 56 4.44 12.52 6.35
CA GLY A 56 4.21 13.84 5.76
C GLY A 56 4.23 13.90 4.23
N ALA A 57 4.70 12.85 3.54
CA ALA A 57 4.62 12.76 2.09
C ALA A 57 3.18 12.60 1.59
N GLY A 58 2.30 11.98 2.39
CA GLY A 58 0.90 11.71 2.06
C GLY A 58 0.71 10.65 0.97
N VAL A 59 1.28 10.87 -0.22
CA VAL A 59 1.19 9.98 -1.39
C VAL A 59 2.57 9.72 -1.99
N CYS A 60 2.76 8.55 -2.58
CA CYS A 60 3.97 8.25 -3.35
C CYS A 60 3.65 7.31 -4.53
N GLN A 61 4.50 7.37 -5.56
CA GLN A 61 4.41 6.42 -6.67
C GLN A 61 4.98 5.06 -6.24
N VAL A 62 4.20 4.01 -6.49
CA VAL A 62 4.54 2.66 -6.06
C VAL A 62 4.37 1.66 -7.19
N ARG A 63 5.13 0.57 -7.10
CA ARG A 63 4.86 -0.67 -7.81
C ARG A 63 4.32 -1.70 -6.82
N ILE A 64 3.32 -2.46 -7.23
CA ILE A 64 2.78 -3.58 -6.46
C ILE A 64 3.06 -4.91 -7.18
N ALA A 65 3.24 -5.98 -6.41
CA ALA A 65 3.35 -7.36 -6.88
C ALA A 65 2.60 -8.29 -5.91
N TRP A 66 1.89 -9.29 -6.43
CA TRP A 66 1.05 -10.23 -5.68
C TRP A 66 1.05 -11.62 -6.33
#